data_AF-A0A3D1LAV1-F1
#
_entry.id   AF-A0A3D1LAV1-F1
#
_cell.length_a   1.000
_cell.length_b   1.000
_cell.length_c   1.000
_cell.angle_alpha   90.00
_cell.angle_beta   90.00
_cell.angle_gamma   90.00
#
_symmetry.space_group_name_H-M   'P 1'
#
loop_
_entity.id
_entity.type
_entity.pdbx_description
1 polymer ?
#
loop_
_entity_poly.entity_id
_entity_poly.type
_entity_poly.pdbx_seq_one_letter_code
_entity_poly.pdbx_strand_id
1 'polypeptide(L)' 'NRGGGNVLIRVYNSKEDESIDYESDVVVHTDGKSYTVPAGTQIRLTPGESIYVYQGLYHDFTVEPGTGDVLLGEVSQC' A
#
# COMPACT_ATOMS: atom_id res chain seq x y z
N ASN A 1 8.72 -0.35 4.40
CA ASN A 1 9.67 -1.47 4.22
C ASN A 1 10.93 -1.17 5.04
N ARG A 2 11.15 -1.88 6.16
CA ARG A 2 12.30 -1.62 7.04
C ARG A 2 13.59 -2.33 6.59
N GLY A 3 13.52 -3.25 5.63
CA GLY A 3 14.67 -3.97 5.11
C GLY A 3 14.32 -5.31 4.47
N GLY A 4 15.27 -5.88 3.73
CA GLY A 4 15.11 -7.17 3.04
C GLY A 4 14.69 -6.99 1.58
N GLY A 5 13.74 -7.81 1.12
CA GLY A 5 13.16 -7.76 -0.21
C GLY A 5 12.19 -6.59 -0.43
N ASN A 6 11.41 -6.65 -1.50
CA ASN A 6 10.38 -5.66 -1.83
C ASN A 6 9.00 -6.13 -1.37
N VAL A 7 8.20 -5.21 -0.84
CA VAL A 7 6.77 -5.46 -0.59
C VAL A 7 5.95 -4.78 -1.68
N LEU A 8 4.92 -5.47 -2.14
CA LEU A 8 3.88 -4.97 -3.02
C LEU A 8 2.61 -4.77 -2.19
N ILE A 9 2.11 -3.55 -2.16
CA ILE A 9 0.89 -3.19 -1.43
C ILE A 9 -0.19 -2.84 -2.43
N ARG A 10 -1.18 -3.72 -2.57
CA ARG A 10 -2.34 -3.44 -3.42
C ARG A 10 -3.27 -2.47 -2.71
N VAL A 11 -3.85 -1.51 -3.43
CA VAL A 11 -4.72 -0.49 -2.83
C VAL A 11 -6.07 -0.34 -3.53
N TYR A 12 -7.11 -0.12 -2.74
CA TYR A 12 -8.48 0.20 -3.18
C TYR A 12 -9.13 1.18 -2.20
N ASN A 13 -10.07 1.99 -2.68
CA ASN A 13 -10.92 2.78 -1.78
C ASN A 13 -12.03 1.89 -1.18
N SER A 14 -12.58 2.33 -0.04
CA SER A 14 -13.85 1.84 0.49
C SER A 14 -15.03 2.61 -0.11
N LYS A 15 -16.12 1.92 -0.40
CA LYS A 15 -17.43 2.55 -0.64
C LYS A 15 -18.11 2.91 0.68
N GLU A 16 -19.22 3.65 0.60
CA GLU A 16 -20.03 4.03 1.77
C GLU A 16 -20.58 2.82 2.54
N ASP A 17 -20.81 1.70 1.85
CA ASP A 17 -21.28 0.43 2.45
C ASP A 17 -20.14 -0.48 2.93
N GLU A 18 -18.92 0.04 3.04
CA GLU A 18 -17.70 -0.68 3.40
C GLU A 18 -17.33 -1.81 2.42
N SER A 19 -17.93 -1.86 1.22
CA SER A 19 -17.44 -2.74 0.16
C SER A 19 -16.23 -2.13 -0.55
N ILE A 20 -15.42 -2.99 -1.18
CA ILE A 20 -14.25 -2.56 -1.95
C ILE A 20 -14.70 -1.82 -3.22
N ASP A 21 -14.14 -0.64 -3.47
CA ASP A 21 -14.28 0.07 -4.74
C ASP A 21 -13.20 -0.39 -5.72
N TYR A 22 -13.63 -1.16 -6.73
CA TYR A 22 -12.77 -1.70 -7.77
C TYR A 22 -12.62 -0.78 -8.99
N GLU A 23 -13.27 0.39 -9.00
CA GLU A 23 -13.37 1.25 -10.19
C GLU A 23 -12.66 2.59 -10.00
N SER A 24 -12.85 3.24 -8.85
CA SER A 24 -12.32 4.59 -8.64
C SER A 24 -10.81 4.61 -8.44
N ASP A 25 -10.16 5.58 -9.06
CA ASP A 25 -8.75 5.86 -8.82
C ASP A 25 -8.46 6.13 -7.32
N VAL A 26 -7.28 5.69 -6.87
CA VAL A 26 -6.81 5.79 -5.49
C VAL A 26 -5.73 6.86 -5.38
N VAL A 27 -5.87 7.76 -4.41
CA VAL A 27 -4.80 8.69 -4.04
C VAL A 27 -3.87 7.98 -3.06
N VAL A 28 -2.59 7.90 -3.41
CA VAL A 28 -1.57 7.21 -2.62
C VAL A 28 -0.57 8.22 -2.09
N HIS A 29 -0.14 8.01 -0.85
CA HIS A 29 0.87 8.81 -0.17
C HIS A 29 2.09 7.94 0.15
N THR A 30 3.21 8.17 -0.53
CA THR A 30 4.49 7.50 -0.23
C THR A 30 5.59 8.51 0.04
N ASP A 31 6.34 8.34 1.11
CA ASP A 31 7.53 9.12 1.45
C ASP A 31 7.38 10.65 1.26
N GLY A 32 6.22 11.18 1.67
CA GLY A 32 5.88 12.61 1.59
C GLY A 32 5.36 13.09 0.23
N LYS A 33 5.18 12.20 -0.76
CA LYS A 33 4.62 12.50 -2.09
C LYS A 33 3.20 11.96 -2.22
N SER A 34 2.39 12.62 -3.03
CA SER A 34 1.01 12.21 -3.34
C SER A 34 0.84 12.04 -4.84
N TYR A 35 0.20 10.96 -5.26
CA TYR A 35 -0.11 10.67 -6.66
C TYR A 35 -1.33 9.75 -6.77
N THR A 36 -1.90 9.67 -7.96
CA THR A 36 -3.11 8.89 -8.24
C THR A 36 -2.78 7.64 -9.04
N VAL A 37 -3.40 6.51 -8.71
CA VAL A 37 -3.25 5.24 -9.42
C VAL A 37 -4.62 4.58 -9.63
N PRO A 38 -4.80 3.73 -10.66
CA PRO A 38 -6.02 2.94 -10.80
C PRO A 38 -6.25 2.01 -9.59
N ALA A 39 -7.52 1.73 -9.29
CA ALA A 39 -7.92 0.72 -8.32
C ALA A 39 -7.19 -0.62 -8.56
N GLY A 40 -6.67 -1.21 -7.49
CA GLY A 40 -5.96 -2.50 -7.53
C GLY A 40 -4.51 -2.44 -7.99
N THR A 41 -3.97 -1.23 -8.19
CA THR A 41 -2.53 -1.05 -8.42
C THR A 41 -1.74 -1.59 -7.22
N GLN A 42 -0.66 -2.32 -7.52
CA GLN A 42 0.32 -2.72 -6.52
C GLN A 42 1.45 -1.69 -6.43
N ILE A 43 1.54 -1.02 -5.29
CA ILE A 43 2.60 -0.08 -4.97
C ILE A 43 3.80 -0.87 -4.45
N ARG A 44 4.91 -0.83 -5.19
CA ARG A 44 6.17 -1.43 -4.75
C ARG A 44 6.85 -0.50 -3.76
N LEU A 45 7.19 -1.02 -2.57
CA LEU A 45 8.09 -0.36 -1.62
C LEU A 45 9.38 -1.14 -1.52
N THR A 46 10.48 -0.50 -1.92
CA THR A 46 11.85 -0.98 -1.72
C THR A 46 12.34 -0.65 -0.30
N PRO A 47 13.43 -1.26 0.19
CA PRO A 47 13.95 -0.99 1.52
C PRO A 47 14.15 0.50 1.81
N GLY A 48 13.52 0.99 2.88
CA GLY A 48 13.54 2.41 3.27
C GLY A 48 12.26 3.17 2.92
N GLU A 49 11.45 2.69 1.97
CA GLU A 49 10.23 3.37 1.53
C GLU A 49 9.02 3.03 2.40
N SER A 50 8.05 3.94 2.42
CA SER A 50 6.84 3.85 3.24
C SER A 50 5.59 4.30 2.47
N ILE A 51 4.44 3.77 2.88
CA ILE A 51 3.12 4.21 2.44
C ILE A 51 2.32 4.64 3.68
N TYR A 52 1.56 5.73 3.56
CA TYR A 52 0.54 6.08 4.54
C TYR A 52 -0.80 5.44 4.14
N VAL A 53 -1.24 4.49 4.97
CA VAL A 53 -2.54 3.82 4.83
C VAL A 53 -3.55 4.58 5.70
N TYR A 54 -4.42 5.36 5.06
CA TYR A 54 -5.50 6.08 5.74
C TYR A 54 -6.72 5.18 5.98
N GLN A 55 -7.62 5.59 6.86
CA GLN A 55 -8.86 4.86 7.14
C GLN A 55 -9.72 4.73 5.86
N GLY A 56 -10.20 3.52 5.57
CA GLY A 56 -10.94 3.23 4.34
C GLY A 56 -10.07 2.87 3.14
N LEU A 57 -8.74 2.90 3.24
CA LEU A 57 -7.85 2.35 2.22
C LEU A 57 -7.73 0.83 2.39
N TYR A 58 -8.48 0.08 1.60
CA TYR A 58 -8.34 -1.38 1.54
C TYR A 58 -6.99 -1.75 0.95
N HIS A 59 -6.31 -2.72 1.58
CA HIS A 59 -4.97 -3.12 1.17
C HIS A 59 -4.66 -4.59 1.45
N ASP A 60 -3.80 -5.17 0.60
CA ASP A 60 -3.16 -6.47 0.80
C ASP A 60 -1.65 -6.36 0.63
N PHE A 61 -0.90 -7.29 1.24
CA PHE A 61 0.56 -7.32 1.20
C PHE A 61 1.03 -8.58 0.48
N THR A 62 1.93 -8.43 -0.48
CA THR A 62 2.63 -9.54 -1.13
C THR A 62 4.12 -9.25 -1.17
N VAL A 63 4.96 -10.23 -0.88
CA VAL A 63 6.42 -10.12 -1.11
C VAL A 63 6.69 -10.28 -2.61
N GLU A 64 7.46 -9.36 -3.21
CA GLU A 64 7.81 -9.47 -4.61
C GLU A 64 8.67 -10.73 -4.85
N PRO A 65 8.24 -11.67 -5.70
CA PRO A 65 8.94 -12.92 -5.91
C PRO A 65 10.40 -12.71 -6.30
N GLY A 66 11.31 -13.47 -5.67
CA GLY A 66 12.74 -13.41 -5.94
C GLY A 66 13.50 -12.28 -5.24
N THR A 67 12.84 -11.43 -4.44
CA THR A 67 13.50 -10.34 -3.70
C THR A 67 13.93 -10.71 -2.28
N GLY A 68 13.47 -11.87 -1.78
CA GLY A 68 13.76 -12.36 -0.42
C GLY A 68 12.75 -11.86 0.63
N ASP A 69 12.99 -12.24 1.88
CA ASP A 69 12.09 -11.92 3.01
C ASP A 69 12.05 -10.40 3.28
N VAL A 70 10.91 -9.90 3.79
CA VAL A 70 10.72 -8.47 4.09
C VAL A 70 10.48 -8.25 5.58
N LEU A 71 11.20 -7.29 6.17
CA LEU A 71 10.88 -6.74 7.47
C LEU A 71 9.88 -5.58 7.31
N LEU A 72 8.62 -5.83 7.63
CA LEU A 72 7.59 -4.78 7.70
C LEU A 72 7.56 -4.16 9.10
N GLY A 73 7.52 -2.84 9.16
CA GLY A 73 7.34 -2.09 10.39
C GLY A 73 6.18 -1.13 10.21
N GLU A 74 5.23 -1.18 11.12
CA GLU A 74 4.07 -0.29 11.18
C GLU A 74 4.27 0.75 12.28
N VAL A 75 3.85 1.99 12.01
CA VAL A 75 3.69 3.04 13.00
C VAL A 75 2.32 3.67 12.74
N SER A 76 1.39 3.52 13.68
CA SER A 76 -0.02 3.89 13.53
C SER A 76 -0.56 4.60 14.77
N GLN A 77 -1.74 5.22 14.61
CA GLN A 77 -2.48 5.86 15.70
C GLN A 77 -3.37 4.83 16.40
N CYS A 78 -3.55 4.96 17.72
CA CYS A 78 -4.51 4.18 18.52
C CYS A 78 -5.95 4.67 18.37
#